data_AF-A0A0A5I0W1-F1
#
_entry.id   AF-A0A0A5I0W1-F1
#
_cell.length_a   1.000
_cell.length_b   1.000
_cell.length_c   1.000
_cell.angle_alpha   90.00
_cell.angle_beta   90.00
_cell.angle_gamma   90.00
#
_symmetry.space_group_name_H-M   'P 1'
#
loop_
_entity.id
_entity.type
_entity.pdbx_description
1 polymer ?
#
loop_
_entity_poly.entity_id
_entity_poly.type
_entity_poly.pdbx_seq_one_letter_code
_entity_poly.pdbx_strand_id
1 'polypeptide(L)'
;MEITCHCGNIVVKADLPKEIASCNCSICRRYAAYWAYYSPEQVTVRYLKEPPVFYIWGDKEVEFHRCNLCGCLTHYVTTEACDADVVAINMRMAEEEVLKDIPLRLIDGKNY
;
A
#
# COMPACT_ATOMS: atom_id res chain seq x y z
N MET A 1 -4.56 -2.83 13.38
CA MET A 1 -5.07 -3.80 12.40
C MET A 1 -3.94 -4.67 11.85
N GLU A 2 -4.28 -5.85 11.37
CA GLU A 2 -3.36 -6.76 10.67
C GLU A 2 -4.03 -7.11 9.33
N ILE A 3 -3.28 -6.99 8.24
CA ILE A 3 -3.73 -7.41 6.91
C ILE A 3 -2.70 -8.34 6.29
N THR A 4 -3.15 -9.19 5.37
CA THR A 4 -2.27 -10.16 4.71
C THR A 4 -2.47 -10.13 3.21
N CYS A 5 -1.43 -10.50 2.45
CA CYS A 5 -1.66 -10.89 1.06
C CYS A 5 -2.50 -12.18 1.00
N HIS A 6 -3.12 -12.48 -0.14
CA HIS A 6 -4.02 -13.65 -0.29
C HIS A 6 -3.44 -14.98 0.22
N CYS A 7 -2.15 -15.25 -0.02
CA CYS A 7 -1.52 -16.50 0.42
C CYS A 7 -0.93 -16.47 1.84
N GLY A 8 -1.12 -15.38 2.59
CA GLY A 8 -0.62 -15.17 3.95
C GLY A 8 0.89 -14.96 4.08
N ASN A 9 1.66 -14.88 2.98
CA ASN A 9 3.12 -14.71 3.04
C ASN A 9 3.54 -13.34 3.60
N ILE A 10 2.92 -12.27 3.12
CA ILE A 10 3.17 -10.92 3.61
C ILE A 10 2.12 -10.59 4.65
N VAL A 11 2.56 -10.23 5.85
CA VAL A 11 1.73 -9.73 6.95
C VAL A 11 2.13 -8.30 7.22
N VAL A 12 1.16 -7.38 7.18
CA VAL A 12 1.37 -5.95 7.45
C VAL A 12 0.54 -5.56 8.66
N LYS A 13 1.16 -4.86 9.62
CA LYS A 13 0.52 -4.36 10.84
C LYS A 13 0.70 -2.85 10.94
N ALA A 14 -0.39 -2.16 11.28
CA ALA A 14 -0.44 -0.73 11.56
C ALA A 14 -1.73 -0.42 12.34
N ASP A 15 -1.89 0.80 12.87
CA ASP A 15 -3.18 1.23 13.44
C ASP A 15 -4.25 1.42 12.36
N LEU A 16 -5.54 1.37 12.76
CA LEU A 16 -6.63 1.64 11.83
C LEU A 16 -6.54 3.08 11.29
N PRO A 17 -6.61 3.29 9.97
CA PRO A 17 -6.50 4.62 9.40
C PRO A 17 -7.80 5.40 9.57
N LYS A 18 -7.69 6.72 9.64
CA LYS A 18 -8.85 7.62 9.67
C LYS A 18 -9.48 7.84 8.29
N GLU A 19 -8.69 7.65 7.24
CA GLU A 19 -9.12 7.74 5.85
C GLU A 19 -8.27 6.82 4.96
N ILE A 20 -8.79 6.47 3.80
CA ILE A 20 -8.06 5.80 2.73
C ILE A 20 -8.15 6.62 1.45
N ALA A 21 -7.17 6.49 0.56
CA ALA A 21 -7.13 7.24 -0.67
C ALA A 21 -7.23 6.36 -1.91
N SER A 22 -7.99 6.82 -2.91
CA SER A 22 -7.96 6.28 -4.27
C SER A 22 -7.40 7.31 -5.23
N CYS A 23 -6.27 6.97 -5.85
CA CYS A 23 -5.57 7.83 -6.80
C CYS A 23 -5.81 7.39 -8.25
N ASN A 24 -6.09 8.35 -9.13
CA ASN A 24 -6.39 8.11 -10.54
C ASN A 24 -5.15 8.16 -11.48
N CYS A 25 -3.92 8.29 -10.93
CA CYS A 25 -2.71 8.32 -11.75
C CYS A 25 -2.54 7.01 -12.54
N SER A 26 -1.66 7.02 -13.55
CA SER A 26 -1.54 5.92 -14.52
C SER A 26 -1.31 4.56 -13.85
N ILE A 27 -0.48 4.48 -12.81
CA ILE A 27 -0.20 3.24 -12.10
C ILE A 27 -1.29 2.89 -11.07
N CYS A 28 -1.72 3.85 -10.24
CA CYS A 28 -2.67 3.60 -9.15
C CYS A 28 -4.03 3.16 -9.67
N ARG A 29 -4.51 3.72 -10.79
CA ARG A 29 -5.78 3.27 -11.40
C ARG A 29 -5.72 1.83 -11.92
N ARG A 30 -4.53 1.33 -12.29
CA ARG A 30 -4.32 -0.05 -12.78
C ARG A 30 -4.18 -1.04 -11.62
N TYR A 31 -3.57 -0.61 -10.52
CA TYR A 31 -3.55 -1.39 -9.28
C TYR A 31 -4.89 -1.37 -8.54
N ALA A 32 -5.74 -0.39 -8.84
CA ALA A 32 -7.03 -0.17 -8.20
C ALA A 32 -6.92 -0.12 -6.66
N ALA A 33 -5.77 0.28 -6.12
CA ALA A 33 -5.47 0.22 -4.71
C ALA A 33 -6.21 1.30 -3.90
N TYR A 34 -6.41 1.01 -2.61
CA TYR A 34 -6.80 2.00 -1.61
C TYR A 34 -5.65 2.20 -0.64
N TRP A 35 -5.09 3.40 -0.58
CA TRP A 35 -3.88 3.67 0.18
C TRP A 35 -4.22 4.28 1.54
N ALA A 36 -3.74 3.66 2.61
CA ALA A 36 -3.64 4.27 3.93
C ALA A 36 -2.17 4.66 4.17
N TYR A 37 -1.92 5.92 4.54
CA TYR A 37 -0.56 6.48 4.65
C TYR A 37 -0.10 6.52 6.11
N TYR A 38 1.13 6.11 6.34
CA TYR A 38 1.76 6.01 7.65
C TYR A 38 3.23 6.43 7.56
N SER A 39 3.82 6.85 8.68
CA SER A 39 5.28 6.89 8.80
C SER A 39 5.84 5.48 9.00
N PRO A 40 7.11 5.21 8.63
CA PRO A 40 7.67 3.85 8.70
C PRO A 40 7.61 3.21 10.09
N GLU A 41 7.79 3.98 11.16
CA GLU A 41 7.74 3.48 12.54
C GLU A 41 6.34 3.02 12.98
N GLN A 42 5.28 3.44 12.27
CA GLN A 42 3.91 3.02 12.53
C GLN A 42 3.56 1.69 11.86
N VAL A 43 4.44 1.16 10.99
CA VAL A 43 4.17 -0.02 10.18
C VAL A 43 5.18 -1.13 10.47
N THR A 44 4.68 -2.34 10.63
CA THR A 44 5.51 -3.55 10.64
C THR A 44 5.15 -4.43 9.46
N VAL A 45 6.15 -4.81 8.66
CA VAL A 45 5.99 -5.77 7.55
C VAL A 45 6.78 -7.03 7.87
N ARG A 46 6.15 -8.18 7.76
CA ARG A 46 6.78 -9.49 7.94
C ARG A 46 6.56 -10.38 6.72
N TYR A 47 7.59 -11.15 6.40
CA TYR A 47 7.59 -12.14 5.32
C TYR A 47 7.73 -13.53 5.93
N LEU A 48 6.71 -14.37 5.78
CA LEU A 48 6.68 -15.69 6.43
C LEU A 48 7.36 -16.79 5.60
N LYS A 49 7.51 -16.60 4.28
CA LYS A 49 8.10 -17.57 3.35
C LYS A 49 9.16 -16.94 2.45
N GLU A 50 8.77 -15.97 1.63
CA GLU A 50 9.65 -15.31 0.66
C GLU A 50 9.57 -13.78 0.77
N PRO A 51 10.67 -13.06 0.51
CA PRO A 51 10.63 -11.60 0.42
C PRO A 51 9.71 -11.13 -0.73
N PRO A 52 9.23 -9.88 -0.68
CA PRO A 52 8.43 -9.31 -1.76
C PRO A 52 9.31 -9.02 -2.97
N VAL A 53 8.66 -8.80 -4.10
CA VAL A 53 9.26 -8.12 -5.25
C VAL A 53 8.61 -6.75 -5.37
N PHE A 54 9.36 -5.75 -5.85
CA PHE A 54 8.82 -4.41 -6.05
C PHE A 54 8.97 -3.91 -7.48
N TYR A 55 8.16 -2.92 -7.82
CA TYR A 55 8.23 -2.19 -9.08
C TYR A 55 8.43 -0.70 -8.81
N ILE A 56 9.36 -0.08 -9.52
CA ILE A 56 9.67 1.35 -9.46
C ILE A 56 9.60 1.92 -10.88
N TRP A 57 9.03 3.11 -11.03
CA TRP A 57 8.87 3.77 -12.32
C TRP A 57 8.76 5.29 -12.15
N GLY A 58 8.75 6.02 -13.26
CA GLY A 58 8.56 7.48 -13.25
C GLY A 58 9.75 8.20 -12.64
N ASP A 59 9.45 9.13 -11.73
CA ASP A 59 10.39 9.86 -10.87
C ASP A 59 11.22 8.95 -9.94
N LYS A 60 10.82 7.68 -9.78
CA LYS A 60 11.43 6.70 -8.88
C LYS A 60 11.28 7.04 -7.40
N GLU A 61 10.24 7.79 -7.05
CA GLU A 61 9.96 8.15 -5.65
C GLU A 61 9.30 7.02 -4.87
N VAL A 62 8.72 6.02 -5.54
CA VAL A 62 7.91 4.98 -4.90
C VAL A 62 8.26 3.57 -5.38
N GLU A 63 8.48 2.67 -4.43
CA GLU A 63 8.57 1.23 -4.66
C GLU A 63 7.23 0.56 -4.33
N PHE A 64 6.59 -0.05 -5.33
CA PHE A 64 5.34 -0.79 -5.16
C PHE A 64 5.62 -2.26 -4.85
N HIS A 65 5.49 -2.67 -3.59
CA HIS A 65 5.83 -4.00 -3.08
C HIS A 65 4.66 -4.99 -3.20
N ARG A 66 4.90 -6.11 -3.89
CA ARG A 66 3.92 -7.19 -4.08
C ARG A 66 4.46 -8.55 -3.65
N CYS A 67 3.55 -9.43 -3.27
CA CYS A 67 3.89 -10.81 -2.96
C CYS A 67 4.39 -11.55 -4.21
N ASN A 68 5.60 -12.12 -4.16
CA ASN A 68 6.14 -12.95 -5.23
C ASN A 68 5.33 -14.23 -5.48
N LEU A 69 4.55 -14.67 -4.49
CA LEU A 69 3.79 -15.93 -4.56
C LEU A 69 2.36 -15.77 -5.08
N CYS A 70 1.64 -14.71 -4.68
CA CYS A 70 0.23 -14.51 -5.09
C CYS A 70 -0.01 -13.23 -5.89
N GLY A 71 1.00 -12.37 -6.07
CA GLY A 71 0.88 -11.14 -6.84
C GLY A 71 0.16 -9.98 -6.15
N CYS A 72 -0.47 -10.18 -4.97
CA CYS A 72 -1.12 -9.10 -4.23
C CYS A 72 -0.12 -7.98 -3.88
N LEU A 73 -0.47 -6.75 -4.27
CA LEU A 73 0.27 -5.53 -3.99
C LEU A 73 -0.08 -5.01 -2.59
N THR A 74 0.75 -5.28 -1.59
CA THR A 74 0.40 -5.04 -0.17
C THR A 74 0.70 -3.64 0.31
N HIS A 75 1.80 -3.05 -0.14
CA HIS A 75 2.21 -1.72 0.29
C HIS A 75 3.10 -1.08 -0.76
N TYR A 76 3.31 0.22 -0.62
CA TYR A 76 4.45 0.88 -1.22
C TYR A 76 5.27 1.57 -0.12
N VAL A 77 6.55 1.80 -0.41
CA VAL A 77 7.41 2.68 0.40
C VAL A 77 7.96 3.78 -0.50
N THR A 78 8.16 4.96 0.06
CA THR A 78 8.93 6.00 -0.64
C THR A 78 10.41 5.67 -0.64
N THR A 79 11.13 6.17 -1.63
CA THR A 79 12.58 6.02 -1.75
C THR A 79 13.28 7.30 -1.30
N GLU A 80 14.62 7.26 -1.28
CA GLU A 80 15.45 8.45 -1.04
C GLU A 80 15.24 9.59 -2.07
N ALA A 81 14.58 9.32 -3.20
CA ALA A 81 14.25 10.35 -4.19
C ALA A 81 13.01 11.18 -3.80
N CYS A 82 12.22 10.73 -2.81
CA CYS A 82 11.04 11.43 -2.33
C CYS A 82 11.37 12.21 -1.06
N ASP A 83 10.94 13.46 -0.97
CA ASP A 83 11.11 14.28 0.26
C ASP A 83 10.30 13.73 1.45
N ALA A 84 9.27 12.93 1.17
CA ALA A 84 8.41 12.33 2.19
C ALA A 84 8.87 10.90 2.52
N ASP A 85 8.90 10.56 3.81
CA ASP A 85 9.15 9.21 4.30
C ASP A 85 7.83 8.53 4.69
N VAL A 86 7.30 7.69 3.79
CA VAL A 86 5.93 7.16 3.87
C VAL A 86 5.91 5.68 3.52
N VAL A 87 5.17 4.92 4.34
CA VAL A 87 4.70 3.58 3.99
C VAL A 87 3.19 3.66 3.74
N ALA A 88 2.76 3.31 2.53
CA ALA A 88 1.35 3.26 2.19
C ALA A 88 0.87 1.83 2.10
N ILE A 89 -0.14 1.49 2.89
CA ILE A 89 -0.72 0.16 2.95
C ILE A 89 -1.91 0.09 1.98
N ASN A 90 -1.95 -0.95 1.14
CA ASN A 90 -3.09 -1.19 0.26
C ASN A 90 -4.22 -1.86 1.06
N MET A 91 -5.20 -1.06 1.41
CA MET A 91 -6.35 -1.43 2.22
C MET A 91 -7.31 -2.39 1.51
N ARG A 92 -7.15 -2.67 0.20
CA ARG A 92 -7.88 -3.78 -0.44
C ARG A 92 -7.54 -5.17 0.11
N MET A 93 -6.52 -5.29 0.96
CA MET A 93 -6.22 -6.53 1.68
C MET A 93 -6.89 -6.62 3.06
N ALA A 94 -7.56 -5.57 3.50
CA ALA A 94 -8.40 -5.62 4.71
C ALA A 94 -9.73 -6.31 4.39
N GLU A 95 -10.35 -6.89 5.42
CA GLU A 95 -11.71 -7.41 5.34
C GLU A 95 -12.71 -6.31 4.95
N GLU A 96 -13.76 -6.68 4.22
CA GLU A 96 -14.74 -5.72 3.69
C GLU A 96 -15.45 -4.95 4.82
N GLU A 97 -15.67 -5.60 5.97
CA GLU A 97 -16.27 -4.99 7.16
C GLU A 97 -15.39 -3.90 7.78
N VAL A 98 -14.07 -3.97 7.60
CA VAL A 98 -13.17 -2.90 8.05
C VAL A 98 -13.25 -1.72 7.08
N LEU A 99 -13.34 -1.99 5.78
CA LEU A 99 -13.31 -0.96 4.74
C LEU A 99 -14.55 -0.08 4.69
N LYS A 100 -15.72 -0.66 4.90
CA LYS A 100 -17.01 0.06 4.78
C LYS A 100 -17.11 1.28 5.72
N ASP A 101 -16.39 1.25 6.83
CA ASP A 101 -16.45 2.27 7.88
C ASP A 101 -15.34 3.32 7.76
N ILE A 102 -14.44 3.20 6.77
CA ILE A 102 -13.32 4.12 6.58
C ILE A 102 -13.61 5.08 5.40
N PRO A 103 -13.61 6.41 5.62
CA PRO A 103 -13.80 7.39 4.57
C PRO A 103 -12.82 7.26 3.40
N LEU A 104 -13.33 7.39 2.17
CA LEU A 104 -12.53 7.37 0.94
C LEU A 104 -12.27 8.79 0.42
N ARG A 105 -10.99 9.18 0.39
CA ARG A 105 -10.49 10.40 -0.26
C ARG A 105 -10.11 10.11 -1.72
N LEU A 106 -10.58 10.94 -2.64
CA LEU A 106 -10.19 10.86 -4.05
C LEU A 106 -8.98 11.77 -4.30
N ILE A 107 -7.97 11.25 -5.00
CA ILE A 107 -6.75 11.99 -5.37
C ILE A 107 -6.68 12.08 -6.89
N ASP A 108 -6.50 13.30 -7.40
CA ASP A 108 -6.25 13.57 -8.82
C ASP A 108 -4.76 13.50 -9.15
N GLY A 109 -4.16 12.32 -8.99
CA GLY A 109 -2.75 12.09 -9.30
C GLY A 109 -2.42 12.06 -10.80
N LYS A 110 -3.43 12.18 -11.68
CA LYS A 110 -3.21 12.34 -13.12
C LYS A 110 -2.71 13.75 -13.47
N ASN A 111 -3.11 14.76 -12.69
CA ASN A 111 -2.83 16.17 -12.94
C ASN A 111 -1.94 16.82 -11.86
N TYR A 112 -1.31 16.00 -11.01
CA TYR A 112 -0.38 16.45 -9.98
C TYR A 112 0.97 16.85 -10.60
#